data_AF-A0A345H5A8-F1
#
_entry.id   AF-A0A345H5A8-F1
#
_cell.length_a   1.000
_cell.length_b   1.000
_cell.length_c   1.000
_cell.angle_alpha   90.00
_cell.angle_beta   90.00
_cell.angle_gamma   90.00
#
_symmetry.space_group_name_H-M   'P 1'
#
loop_
_entity.id
_entity.type
_entity.pdbx_description
1 polymer ?
#
loop_
_entity_poly.entity_id
_entity_poly.type
_entity_poly.pdbx_seq_one_letter_code
_entity_poly.pdbx_strand_id
1 'polypeptide(L)'
;MKKFIVLVMLLALPVLTFGQNIFEKYADNDNVTYVSIKPRMFKMLADMGIDADDPEAKEFLAMVNSMKSLQVLATEDKGISAELKTWVGKRSSKLEELMQVRDGDTRVKFYVKEGKSPTHVKELLMYITGLEDKIQMKDRKINTVVVSLLGDIDLTQVSKLTSQMNIPGGEHLKNVKKN
;
A
#
# COMPACT_ATOMS: atom_id res chain seq x y z
N MET A 1 -26.75 26.32 30.96
CA MET A 1 -26.52 24.90 30.56
C MET A 1 -26.59 24.68 29.04
N LYS A 2 -27.67 25.08 28.35
CA LYS A 2 -27.81 24.88 26.89
C LYS A 2 -26.67 25.51 26.05
N LYS A 3 -26.17 26.68 26.43
CA LYS A 3 -25.05 27.37 25.74
C LYS A 3 -23.69 26.64 25.88
N PHE A 4 -23.49 25.89 26.97
CA PHE A 4 -22.24 25.16 27.22
C PHE A 4 -22.19 23.85 26.40
N ILE A 5 -23.35 23.21 26.21
CA ILE A 5 -23.49 22.02 25.37
C ILE A 5 -23.17 22.34 23.91
N VAL A 6 -23.64 23.48 23.40
CA VAL A 6 -23.35 23.94 22.03
C VAL A 6 -21.86 24.22 21.83
N LEU A 7 -21.19 24.82 22.83
CA LEU A 7 -19.76 25.11 22.78
C LEU A 7 -18.91 23.83 22.77
N VAL A 8 -19.26 22.85 23.61
CA VAL A 8 -18.59 21.53 23.64
C VAL A 8 -18.81 20.76 22.33
N MET A 9 -20.01 20.85 21.75
CA MET A 9 -20.33 20.22 20.46
C MET A 9 -19.57 20.88 19.29
N LEU A 10 -19.40 22.20 19.32
CA LEU A 10 -18.63 22.95 18.32
C LEU A 10 -17.12 22.65 18.42
N LEU A 11 -16.59 22.46 19.63
CA LEU A 11 -15.21 22.07 19.88
C LEU A 11 -14.91 20.59 19.55
N ALA A 12 -15.95 19.75 19.44
CA ALA A 12 -15.82 18.35 19.04
C ALA A 12 -15.81 18.13 17.52
N LEU A 13 -16.23 19.13 16.72
CA LEU A 13 -16.25 19.05 15.25
C LEU A 13 -14.87 18.73 14.61
N PRO A 14 -13.74 19.31 15.06
CA PRO A 14 -12.43 19.00 14.49
C PRO A 14 -11.95 17.57 14.79
N VAL A 15 -12.56 16.88 15.76
CA VAL A 15 -12.18 15.50 16.11
C VAL A 15 -12.70 14.51 15.07
N LEU A 16 -13.72 14.89 14.30
CA LEU A 16 -14.33 14.04 13.26
C LEU A 16 -13.55 14.03 11.93
N THR A 17 -12.59 14.94 11.73
CA THR A 17 -11.78 14.99 10.50
C THR A 17 -10.56 14.05 10.54
N PHE A 18 -10.27 13.40 11.67
CA PHE A 18 -9.14 12.47 11.82
C PHE A 18 -9.38 11.07 11.21
N GLY A 19 -10.51 10.85 10.54
CA GLY A 19 -10.90 9.57 9.95
C GLY A 19 -10.73 9.46 8.44
N GLN A 20 -10.34 10.52 7.73
CA GLN A 20 -10.17 10.42 6.28
C GLN A 20 -9.02 9.46 5.95
N ASN A 21 -9.34 8.46 5.14
CA ASN A 21 -8.37 7.55 4.58
C ASN A 21 -7.29 8.38 3.85
N ILE A 22 -6.00 8.19 4.18
CA ILE A 22 -4.90 8.95 3.58
C ILE A 22 -4.91 8.83 2.04
N PHE A 23 -5.36 7.67 1.55
CA PHE A 23 -5.54 7.38 0.14
C PHE A 23 -6.65 8.20 -0.50
N GLU A 24 -7.75 8.45 0.20
CA GLU A 24 -8.83 9.30 -0.30
C GLU A 24 -8.47 10.78 -0.19
N LYS A 25 -7.78 11.17 0.89
CA LYS A 25 -7.30 12.56 1.09
C LYS A 25 -6.45 13.05 -0.08
N TYR A 26 -5.62 12.17 -0.64
CA TYR A 26 -4.69 12.51 -1.72
C TYR A 26 -5.09 11.96 -3.09
N ALA A 27 -6.30 11.39 -3.22
CA ALA A 27 -6.75 10.78 -4.47
C ALA A 27 -6.75 11.76 -5.65
N ASP A 28 -7.10 13.03 -5.39
CA ASP A 28 -7.23 14.10 -6.38
C ASP A 28 -6.09 15.15 -6.27
N ASN A 29 -4.96 14.79 -5.67
CA ASN A 29 -3.85 15.73 -5.48
C ASN A 29 -2.83 15.64 -6.62
N ASP A 30 -2.55 16.76 -7.29
CA ASP A 30 -1.63 16.82 -8.44
C ASP A 30 -0.20 16.40 -8.12
N ASN A 31 0.24 16.52 -6.87
CA ASN A 31 1.59 16.12 -6.40
C ASN A 31 1.67 14.64 -6.00
N VAL A 32 0.61 13.87 -6.25
CA VAL A 32 0.49 12.48 -5.86
C VAL A 32 0.07 11.63 -7.04
N THR A 33 0.82 10.56 -7.27
CA THR A 33 0.36 9.46 -8.11
C THR A 33 -0.48 8.53 -7.25
N TYR A 34 -1.79 8.54 -7.47
CA TYR A 34 -2.74 7.67 -6.79
C TYR A 34 -3.22 6.56 -7.73
N VAL A 35 -3.12 5.32 -7.27
CA VAL A 35 -3.68 4.16 -7.97
C VAL A 35 -4.55 3.39 -6.99
N SER A 36 -5.81 3.17 -7.35
CA SER A 36 -6.77 2.45 -6.53
C SER A 36 -7.53 1.47 -7.38
N ILE A 37 -7.35 0.22 -7.02
CA ILE A 37 -7.75 -0.89 -7.85
C ILE A 37 -8.67 -1.79 -7.01
N LYS A 38 -9.90 -1.93 -7.49
CA LYS A 38 -10.96 -2.70 -6.84
C LYS A 38 -11.15 -4.06 -7.52
N PRO A 39 -11.62 -5.09 -6.80
CA PRO A 39 -11.78 -6.45 -7.33
C PRO A 39 -12.68 -6.52 -8.58
N ARG A 40 -13.64 -5.59 -8.71
CA ARG A 40 -14.54 -5.52 -9.86
C ARG A 40 -13.81 -5.22 -11.18
N MET A 41 -12.72 -4.45 -11.15
CA MET A 41 -11.95 -4.15 -12.37
C MET A 41 -11.29 -5.41 -12.94
N PHE A 42 -10.81 -6.32 -12.08
CA PHE A 42 -10.17 -7.56 -12.55
C PHE A 42 -11.12 -8.59 -13.08
N LYS A 43 -12.31 -8.72 -12.48
CA LYS A 43 -13.38 -9.53 -13.08
C LYS A 43 -13.65 -9.06 -14.50
N MET A 44 -13.74 -7.75 -14.70
CA MET A 44 -13.91 -7.17 -16.03
C MET A 44 -12.74 -7.50 -16.97
N LEU A 45 -11.48 -7.40 -16.52
CA LEU A 45 -10.30 -7.76 -17.33
C LEU A 45 -10.26 -9.26 -17.67
N ALA A 46 -10.63 -10.12 -16.73
CA ALA A 46 -10.72 -11.57 -16.93
C ALA A 46 -11.85 -11.93 -17.90
N ASP A 47 -13.01 -11.30 -17.78
CA ASP A 47 -14.17 -11.49 -18.66
C ASP A 47 -13.92 -10.94 -20.08
N MET A 48 -13.06 -9.93 -20.22
CA MET A 48 -12.66 -9.34 -21.51
C MET A 48 -11.62 -10.17 -22.27
N GLY A 49 -11.16 -11.29 -21.72
CA GLY A 49 -10.28 -12.22 -22.42
C GLY A 49 -8.92 -11.63 -22.76
N ILE A 50 -8.36 -10.73 -21.91
CA ILE A 50 -6.93 -10.38 -21.99
C ILE A 50 -6.16 -11.69 -22.03
N ASP A 51 -5.37 -11.90 -23.08
CA ASP A 51 -4.66 -13.14 -23.37
C ASP A 51 -4.04 -13.73 -22.10
N ALA A 52 -4.77 -14.66 -21.50
CA ALA A 52 -4.35 -15.34 -20.29
C ALA A 52 -3.16 -16.27 -20.57
N ASP A 53 -2.65 -16.33 -21.80
CA ASP A 53 -1.51 -17.15 -22.17
C ASP A 53 -0.17 -16.56 -21.75
N ASP A 54 -0.13 -15.29 -21.34
CA ASP A 54 1.01 -14.73 -20.61
C ASP A 54 1.02 -15.25 -19.15
N PRO A 55 2.01 -16.07 -18.76
CA PRO A 55 2.13 -16.57 -17.39
C PRO A 55 2.20 -15.45 -16.34
N GLU A 56 2.79 -14.30 -16.68
CA GLU A 56 2.94 -13.17 -15.75
C GLU A 56 1.59 -12.49 -15.48
N ALA A 57 0.79 -12.31 -16.53
CA ALA A 57 -0.57 -11.79 -16.40
C ALA A 57 -1.47 -12.72 -15.57
N LYS A 58 -1.36 -14.04 -15.76
CA LYS A 58 -2.10 -15.04 -14.97
C LYS A 58 -1.78 -14.96 -13.48
N GLU A 59 -0.50 -14.87 -13.13
CA GLU A 59 -0.08 -14.77 -11.72
C GLU A 59 -0.53 -13.46 -11.07
N PHE A 60 -0.42 -12.35 -11.81
CA PHE A 60 -0.93 -11.06 -11.36
C PHE A 60 -2.46 -11.11 -11.14
N LEU A 61 -3.22 -11.67 -12.08
CA LEU A 61 -4.67 -11.82 -11.97
C LEU A 61 -5.07 -12.70 -10.78
N ALA A 62 -4.39 -13.81 -10.55
CA ALA A 62 -4.65 -14.68 -9.39
C ALA A 62 -4.43 -13.92 -8.07
N MET A 63 -3.35 -13.16 -7.99
CA MET A 63 -3.00 -12.38 -6.81
C MET A 63 -4.03 -11.27 -6.56
N VAL A 64 -4.45 -10.49 -7.56
CA VAL A 64 -5.43 -9.42 -7.29
C VAL A 64 -6.87 -9.93 -7.12
N ASN A 65 -7.21 -11.09 -7.68
CA ASN A 65 -8.51 -11.73 -7.40
C ASN A 65 -8.66 -12.18 -5.94
N SER A 66 -7.57 -12.50 -5.25
CA SER A 66 -7.60 -12.82 -3.82
C SER A 66 -7.63 -11.56 -2.93
N MET A 67 -7.41 -10.37 -3.52
CA MET A 67 -7.45 -9.09 -2.83
C MET A 67 -8.86 -8.49 -2.82
N LYS A 68 -9.14 -7.74 -1.76
CA LYS A 68 -10.30 -6.86 -1.62
C LYS A 68 -10.01 -5.43 -2.04
N SER A 69 -8.77 -4.98 -1.90
CA SER A 69 -8.35 -3.62 -2.23
C SER A 69 -6.84 -3.55 -2.44
N LEU A 70 -6.42 -2.87 -3.50
CA LEU A 70 -5.05 -2.42 -3.73
C LEU A 70 -5.06 -0.89 -3.86
N GLN A 71 -4.31 -0.22 -3.00
CA GLN A 71 -4.13 1.23 -3.07
C GLN A 71 -2.63 1.56 -3.04
N VAL A 72 -2.21 2.45 -3.93
CA VAL A 72 -0.84 2.94 -4.03
C VAL A 72 -0.87 4.47 -4.00
N LEU A 73 -0.02 5.06 -3.17
CA LEU A 73 0.32 6.48 -3.21
C LEU A 73 1.82 6.59 -3.46
N ALA A 74 2.20 7.40 -4.43
CA ALA A 74 3.58 7.76 -4.68
C ALA A 74 3.70 9.28 -4.77
N THR A 75 4.72 9.86 -4.15
CA THR A 75 4.93 11.31 -4.14
C THR A 75 6.41 11.67 -4.04
N GLU A 76 6.73 12.84 -4.55
CA GLU A 76 8.01 13.53 -4.38
C GLU A 76 7.92 14.70 -3.39
N ASP A 77 6.70 15.12 -3.04
CA ASP A 77 6.46 16.23 -2.12
C ASP A 77 6.88 15.87 -0.70
N LYS A 78 7.74 16.72 -0.11
CA LYS A 78 8.29 16.48 1.23
C LYS A 78 7.24 16.58 2.34
N GLY A 79 6.26 17.48 2.18
CA GLY A 79 5.16 17.64 3.13
C GLY A 79 4.25 16.42 3.13
N ILE A 80 3.81 15.98 1.96
CA ILE A 80 3.01 14.76 1.79
C ILE A 80 3.78 13.53 2.26
N SER A 81 5.08 13.43 1.94
CA SER A 81 5.95 12.36 2.46
C SER A 81 5.99 12.30 3.98
N ALA A 82 6.05 13.45 4.67
CA ALA A 82 6.01 13.52 6.13
C ALA A 82 4.65 13.06 6.68
N GLU A 83 3.54 13.46 6.04
CA GLU A 83 2.21 13.00 6.40
C GLU A 83 2.03 11.48 6.22
N LEU A 84 2.53 10.93 5.10
CA LEU A 84 2.55 9.49 4.85
C LEU A 84 3.35 8.75 5.92
N LYS A 85 4.51 9.27 6.32
CA LYS A 85 5.31 8.70 7.43
C LYS A 85 4.51 8.66 8.73
N THR A 86 3.84 9.75 9.09
CA THR A 86 2.99 9.80 10.29
C THR A 86 1.81 8.83 10.20
N TRP A 87 1.16 8.75 9.04
CA TRP A 87 0.05 7.82 8.83
C TRP A 87 0.51 6.37 8.91
N VAL A 88 1.62 6.01 8.26
CA VAL A 88 2.22 4.67 8.33
C VAL A 88 2.57 4.33 9.78
N GLY A 89 3.20 5.23 10.54
CA GLY A 89 3.53 4.98 11.95
C GLY A 89 2.30 4.69 12.83
N LYS A 90 1.17 5.36 12.56
CA LYS A 90 -0.10 5.08 13.24
C LYS A 90 -0.75 3.79 12.78
N ARG A 91 -0.61 3.45 11.49
CA ARG A 91 -1.20 2.23 10.92
C ARG A 91 -0.42 0.98 11.33
N SER A 92 0.91 1.06 11.29
CA SER A 92 1.82 -0.02 11.62
C SER A 92 1.73 -0.47 13.07
N SER A 93 1.24 0.37 14.00
CA SER A 93 1.04 -0.05 15.39
C SER A 93 0.00 -1.15 15.58
N LYS A 94 -0.80 -1.44 14.54
CA LYS A 94 -1.80 -2.53 14.51
C LYS A 94 -1.35 -3.71 13.63
N LEU A 95 -0.11 -3.65 13.12
CA LEU A 95 0.49 -4.60 12.21
C LEU A 95 1.81 -5.09 12.79
N GLU A 96 2.28 -6.23 12.33
CA GLU A 96 3.60 -6.75 12.65
C GLU A 96 4.60 -6.28 11.59
N GLU A 97 5.76 -5.75 12.01
CA GLU A 97 6.85 -5.46 11.08
C GLU A 97 7.51 -6.78 10.68
N LEU A 98 7.23 -7.24 9.46
CA LEU A 98 7.70 -8.54 8.99
C LEU A 98 9.18 -8.48 8.61
N MET A 99 9.57 -7.41 7.91
CA MET A 99 10.94 -7.21 7.47
C MET A 99 11.20 -5.76 7.09
N GLN A 100 12.48 -5.37 7.17
CA GLN A 100 12.99 -4.10 6.67
C GLN A 100 14.21 -4.36 5.79
N VAL A 101 14.23 -3.75 4.61
CA VAL A 101 15.39 -3.75 3.70
C VAL A 101 15.96 -2.34 3.59
N ARG A 102 17.29 -2.27 3.51
CA ARG A 102 18.05 -1.03 3.29
C ARG A 102 19.02 -1.28 2.15
N ASP A 103 18.95 -0.48 1.11
CA ASP A 103 19.83 -0.52 -0.06
C ASP A 103 20.21 0.91 -0.45
N GLY A 104 21.41 1.34 -0.03
CA GLY A 104 21.80 2.75 -0.06
C GLY A 104 20.85 3.62 0.75
N ASP A 105 20.31 4.66 0.12
CA ASP A 105 19.31 5.56 0.70
C ASP A 105 17.89 4.97 0.68
N THR A 106 17.67 3.91 -0.10
CA THR A 106 16.37 3.26 -0.21
C THR A 106 16.08 2.45 1.04
N ARG A 107 14.93 2.70 1.66
CA ARG A 107 14.40 1.89 2.76
C ARG A 107 13.05 1.34 2.38
N VAL A 108 12.89 0.04 2.57
CA VAL A 108 11.61 -0.66 2.36
C VAL A 108 11.22 -1.32 3.66
N LYS A 109 9.98 -1.12 4.08
CA LYS A 109 9.38 -1.77 5.24
C LYS A 109 8.12 -2.51 4.86
N PHE A 110 8.00 -3.73 5.35
CA PHE A 110 6.84 -4.58 5.16
C PHE A 110 6.15 -4.79 6.50
N TYR A 111 4.86 -4.45 6.55
CA TYR A 111 4.01 -4.63 7.71
C TYR A 111 2.85 -5.55 7.35
N VAL A 112 2.55 -6.53 8.19
CA VAL A 112 1.50 -7.51 7.92
C VAL A 112 0.50 -7.63 9.05
N LYS A 113 -0.71 -8.05 8.70
CA LYS A 113 -1.67 -8.60 9.65
C LYS A 113 -1.87 -10.07 9.35
N GLU A 114 -1.60 -10.92 10.33
CA GLU A 114 -1.71 -12.37 10.17
C GLU A 114 -3.08 -12.80 9.62
N GLY A 115 -3.03 -13.71 8.65
CA GLY A 115 -4.20 -14.25 7.98
C GLY A 115 -4.59 -15.62 8.49
N LYS A 116 -4.99 -16.50 7.58
CA LYS A 116 -5.44 -17.86 7.89
C LYS A 116 -4.27 -18.84 8.05
N SER A 117 -3.14 -18.52 7.43
CA SER A 117 -1.98 -19.39 7.39
C SER A 117 -0.71 -18.58 7.59
N PRO A 118 0.42 -19.26 7.83
CA PRO A 118 1.69 -18.61 7.99
C PRO A 118 2.08 -17.74 6.76
N THR A 119 1.74 -18.15 5.54
CA THR A 119 2.12 -17.43 4.30
C THR A 119 1.02 -16.50 3.79
N HIS A 120 -0.17 -16.55 4.39
CA HIS A 120 -1.31 -15.73 3.99
C HIS A 120 -1.59 -14.64 5.02
N VAL A 121 -1.71 -13.39 4.57
CA VAL A 121 -1.96 -12.23 5.42
C VAL A 121 -3.27 -11.55 5.04
N LYS A 122 -3.95 -10.98 6.03
CA LYS A 122 -5.20 -10.21 5.82
C LYS A 122 -4.95 -8.81 5.29
N GLU A 123 -3.79 -8.27 5.62
CA GLU A 123 -3.34 -6.94 5.27
C GLU A 123 -1.84 -6.96 5.07
N LEU A 124 -1.39 -6.33 4.00
CA LEU A 124 0.02 -6.00 3.77
C LEU A 124 0.11 -4.50 3.51
N LEU A 125 0.97 -3.84 4.28
CA LEU A 125 1.32 -2.44 4.12
C LEU A 125 2.81 -2.36 3.83
N MET A 126 3.16 -1.81 2.68
CA MET A 126 4.54 -1.52 2.32
C MET A 126 4.80 -0.03 2.38
N TYR A 127 5.94 0.33 2.93
CA TYR A 127 6.40 1.71 2.99
C TYR A 127 7.82 1.80 2.44
N ILE A 128 7.97 2.56 1.37
CA ILE A 128 9.23 2.73 0.65
C ILE A 128 9.61 4.21 0.66
N THR A 129 10.86 4.51 1.00
CA THR A 129 11.44 5.87 1.00
C THR A 129 12.82 5.87 0.37
N GLY A 130 13.30 7.02 -0.12
CA GLY A 130 14.63 7.13 -0.69
C GLY A 130 14.72 6.44 -2.06
N LEU A 131 13.66 6.58 -2.86
CA LEU A 131 13.60 6.15 -4.25
C LEU A 131 14.14 7.21 -5.23
N GLU A 132 14.73 8.28 -4.69
CA GLU A 132 15.36 9.35 -5.46
C GLU A 132 16.25 8.73 -6.56
N ASP A 133 15.93 9.06 -7.82
CA ASP A 133 16.59 8.58 -9.04
C ASP A 133 16.45 7.08 -9.41
N LYS A 134 15.74 6.24 -8.63
CA LYS A 134 15.55 4.80 -8.91
C LYS A 134 14.22 4.43 -9.58
N ILE A 135 13.14 5.19 -9.35
CA ILE A 135 11.82 4.97 -9.98
C ILE A 135 11.36 6.29 -10.61
N GLN A 136 11.41 6.38 -11.93
CA GLN A 136 10.82 7.48 -12.69
C GLN A 136 9.43 7.05 -13.18
N MET A 137 8.39 7.73 -12.68
CA MET A 137 7.05 7.65 -13.28
C MET A 137 6.77 8.98 -13.97
N LYS A 138 6.81 8.98 -15.31
CA LYS A 138 6.47 10.14 -16.17
C LYS A 138 6.94 11.49 -15.60
N ASP A 139 8.23 11.77 -15.76
CA ASP A 139 8.91 13.03 -15.44
C ASP A 139 8.92 13.45 -13.95
N ARG A 140 8.52 12.56 -13.02
CA ARG A 140 8.56 12.81 -11.56
C ARG A 140 9.54 11.91 -10.83
N LYS A 141 10.27 12.50 -9.88
CA LYS A 141 11.26 11.81 -9.04
C LYS A 141 10.57 11.31 -7.78
N ILE A 142 10.04 10.09 -7.83
CA ILE A 142 9.34 9.53 -6.68
C ILE A 142 10.31 9.35 -5.50
N ASN A 143 9.96 9.89 -4.33
CA ASN A 143 10.75 9.69 -3.10
C ASN A 143 10.08 8.67 -2.18
N THR A 144 8.77 8.84 -1.97
CA THR A 144 7.99 8.06 -1.01
C THR A 144 6.88 7.30 -1.71
N VAL A 145 6.77 6.00 -1.42
CA VAL A 145 5.67 5.14 -1.90
C VAL A 145 5.05 4.40 -0.72
N VAL A 146 3.72 4.40 -0.66
CA VAL A 146 2.93 3.59 0.27
C VAL A 146 2.03 2.67 -0.55
N VAL A 147 2.12 1.37 -0.30
CA VAL A 147 1.24 0.36 -0.91
C VAL A 147 0.42 -0.28 0.20
N SER A 148 -0.91 -0.29 0.07
CA SER A 148 -1.82 -0.99 0.96
C SER A 148 -2.61 -2.04 0.20
N LEU A 149 -2.51 -3.26 0.70
CA LEU A 149 -3.17 -4.45 0.18
C LEU A 149 -4.05 -5.01 1.30
N LEU A 150 -5.33 -5.23 1.00
CA LEU A 150 -6.29 -5.86 1.91
C LEU A 150 -6.91 -7.05 1.21
N GLY A 151 -6.98 -8.22 1.85
CA GLY A 151 -7.52 -9.42 1.21
C GLY A 151 -7.07 -10.73 1.85
N ASP A 152 -7.04 -11.79 1.05
CA ASP A 152 -6.36 -13.05 1.38
C ASP A 152 -5.06 -13.07 0.56
N ILE A 153 -3.99 -12.51 1.12
CA ILE A 153 -2.78 -12.17 0.37
C ILE A 153 -1.71 -13.24 0.61
N ASP A 154 -1.31 -13.94 -0.46
CA ASP A 154 -0.18 -14.86 -0.42
C ASP A 154 1.14 -14.08 -0.58
N LEU A 155 1.96 -14.06 0.47
CA LEU A 155 3.25 -13.36 0.47
C LEU A 155 4.22 -13.89 -0.61
N THR A 156 4.07 -15.14 -1.04
CA THR A 156 4.91 -15.72 -2.11
C THR A 156 4.58 -15.14 -3.48
N GLN A 157 3.33 -14.77 -3.72
CA GLN A 157 2.92 -14.09 -4.95
C GLN A 157 3.39 -12.63 -4.95
N VAL A 158 3.33 -11.96 -3.79
CA VAL A 158 3.85 -10.60 -3.63
C VAL A 158 5.36 -10.53 -3.88
N SER A 159 6.15 -11.53 -3.44
CA SER A 159 7.59 -11.58 -3.78
C SER A 159 7.81 -11.50 -5.28
N LYS A 160 7.11 -12.31 -6.07
CA LYS A 160 7.31 -12.36 -7.53
C LYS A 160 7.03 -11.01 -8.20
N LEU A 161 5.95 -10.34 -7.78
CA LEU A 161 5.57 -9.04 -8.33
C LEU A 161 6.60 -7.96 -7.98
N THR A 162 7.04 -7.94 -6.72
CA THR A 162 8.04 -6.97 -6.28
C THR A 162 9.38 -7.16 -6.99
N SER A 163 9.75 -8.40 -7.32
CA SER A 163 10.89 -8.70 -8.19
C SER A 163 10.75 -8.15 -9.60
N GLN A 164 9.60 -8.39 -10.24
CA GLN A 164 9.32 -7.89 -11.60
C GLN A 164 9.33 -6.36 -11.67
N MET A 165 8.93 -5.69 -10.60
CA MET A 165 8.95 -4.23 -10.49
C MET A 165 10.29 -3.68 -9.95
N ASN A 166 11.33 -4.52 -9.82
CA ASN A 166 12.64 -4.15 -9.28
C ASN A 166 12.59 -3.46 -7.90
N ILE A 167 11.65 -3.88 -7.04
CA ILE A 167 11.53 -3.35 -5.67
C ILE A 167 12.47 -4.14 -4.75
N PRO A 168 13.46 -3.49 -4.11
CA PRO A 168 14.42 -4.18 -3.25
C PRO A 168 13.73 -4.83 -2.05
N GLY A 169 14.13 -6.05 -1.74
CA GLY A 169 13.62 -6.81 -0.60
C GLY A 169 12.40 -7.69 -0.86
N GLY A 170 11.75 -7.53 -2.01
CA GLY A 170 10.62 -8.34 -2.44
C GLY A 170 10.87 -9.85 -2.41
N GLU A 171 12.01 -10.26 -2.96
CA GLU A 171 12.46 -11.66 -3.05
C GLU A 171 12.48 -12.40 -1.70
N HIS A 172 12.70 -11.68 -0.61
CA HIS A 172 12.81 -12.30 0.71
C HIS A 172 11.45 -12.73 1.28
N LEU A 173 10.33 -12.22 0.76
CA LEU A 173 8.98 -12.63 1.18
C LEU A 173 8.72 -14.13 0.90
N LYS A 174 9.37 -14.69 -0.12
CA LYS A 174 9.30 -16.13 -0.46
C LYS A 174 9.85 -17.03 0.65
N ASN A 175 10.78 -16.51 1.45
CA ASN A 175 11.53 -17.29 2.45
C ASN A 175 11.01 -17.13 3.88
N VAL A 176 9.95 -16.34 4.09
CA VAL A 176 9.35 -16.06 5.41
C VAL A 176 8.77 -17.32 6.07
N LYS A 177 8.62 -18.43 5.34
CA LYS A 177 8.28 -19.76 5.89
C LYS A 177 8.91 -20.92 5.14
N LYS A 178 10.20 -21.15 5.35
CA LYS A 178 10.77 -22.49 5.12
C LYS A 178 11.02 -23.31 6.40
N ASN A 179 10.65 -22.79 7.57
CA ASN A 179 10.72 -23.49 8.86
C ASN A 179 9.36 -23.50 9.54
#